data_AF-A0A6J8APL0-F1
#
_entry.id   AF-A0A6J8APL0-F1
#
_cell.length_a   1.000
_cell.length_b   1.000
_cell.length_c   1.000
_cell.angle_alpha   90.00
_cell.angle_beta   90.00
_cell.angle_gamma   90.00
#
_symmetry.space_group_name_H-M   'P 1'
#
loop_
_entity.id
_entity.type
_entity.pdbx_description
1 polymer ?
#
loop_
_entity_poly.entity_id
_entity_poly.type
_entity_poly.pdbx_seq_one_letter_code
_entity_poly.pdbx_strand_id
1 'polypeptide(L)'
;MRTWTYLKQINKRLGSKVLDKTRLNMNTNFVEGFNRSLRRSLPSNVTFKKNMSGRAHAAAHSVNYGPGESILELCSALHCDIPVGSSAYKALKNIQKTDILQKKHKQSVNYKVFRSEKRCKLYKLYEKLSEIIQYEKNMLMKADRGMKSSKSKHEDHPYVKNKKQKKISIRK
;
A
#
# COMPACT_ATOMS: atom_id res chain seq x y z
N MET A 1 34.72 4.10 -20.11
CA MET A 1 33.40 4.75 -19.85
C MET A 1 32.51 4.07 -18.77
N ARG A 2 32.70 2.79 -18.37
CA ARG A 2 31.82 2.10 -17.40
C ARG A 2 32.05 2.44 -15.90
N THR A 3 33.19 3.01 -15.53
CA THR A 3 33.53 3.31 -14.12
C THR A 3 32.73 4.47 -13.53
N TRP A 4 32.47 5.51 -14.35
CA TRP A 4 31.66 6.66 -13.97
C TRP A 4 30.21 6.31 -13.64
N THR A 5 29.63 5.34 -14.35
CA THR A 5 28.28 4.84 -14.05
C THR A 5 28.19 4.10 -12.72
N TYR A 6 29.26 3.41 -12.33
CA TYR A 6 29.32 2.64 -11.09
C TYR A 6 29.44 3.55 -9.86
N LEU A 7 30.38 4.51 -9.90
CA LEU A 7 30.53 5.53 -8.86
C LEU A 7 29.26 6.38 -8.71
N LYS A 8 28.58 6.70 -9.81
CA LYS A 8 27.28 7.41 -9.79
C LYS A 8 26.19 6.58 -9.11
N GLN A 9 26.15 5.27 -9.34
CA GLN A 9 25.19 4.37 -8.68
C GLN A 9 25.50 4.18 -7.19
N ILE A 10 26.79 4.05 -6.83
CA ILE A 10 27.25 3.99 -5.44
C ILE A 10 26.85 5.29 -4.73
N ASN A 11 27.19 6.46 -5.27
CA ASN A 11 26.83 7.75 -4.66
C ASN A 11 25.31 7.95 -4.56
N LYS A 12 24.52 7.41 -5.49
CA LYS A 12 23.04 7.45 -5.43
C LYS A 12 22.46 6.58 -4.31
N ARG A 13 23.17 5.55 -3.85
CA ARG A 13 22.70 4.61 -2.82
C ARG A 13 23.37 4.80 -1.47
N LEU A 14 24.65 5.14 -1.46
CA LEU A 14 25.56 5.19 -0.32
C LEU A 14 26.25 6.56 -0.16
N GLY A 15 25.88 7.58 -0.94
CA GLY A 15 26.40 8.93 -0.75
C GLY A 15 25.95 9.52 0.59
N SER A 16 26.74 10.42 1.17
CA SER A 16 26.50 10.95 2.53
C SER A 16 25.09 11.51 2.72
N LYS A 17 24.59 12.28 1.74
CA LYS A 17 23.21 12.82 1.77
C LYS A 17 22.13 11.74 1.87
N VAL A 18 22.34 10.57 1.28
CA VAL A 18 21.39 9.45 1.31
C VAL A 18 21.50 8.71 2.65
N LEU A 19 22.73 8.59 3.17
CA LEU A 19 22.96 8.03 4.50
C LEU A 19 22.34 8.91 5.59
N ASP A 20 22.47 10.23 5.50
CA ASP A 20 21.81 11.17 6.42
C ASP A 20 20.29 11.06 6.37
N LYS A 21 19.70 10.99 5.16
CA LYS A 21 18.26 10.75 5.00
C LYS A 21 17.84 9.40 5.58
N THR A 22 18.69 8.38 5.50
CA THR A 22 18.39 7.06 6.06
C THR A 22 18.46 7.11 7.58
N ARG A 23 19.50 7.75 8.14
CA ARG A 23 19.69 7.94 9.58
C ARG A 23 18.54 8.74 10.20
N LEU A 24 18.09 9.79 9.53
CA LEU A 24 17.00 10.66 10.00
C LEU A 24 15.61 10.17 9.59
N ASN A 25 15.48 8.96 9.02
CA ASN A 25 14.22 8.44 8.49
C ASN A 25 13.51 9.35 7.47
N MET A 26 14.24 10.24 6.80
CA MET A 26 13.72 11.14 5.75
C MET A 26 13.74 10.49 4.35
N ASN A 27 13.78 9.16 4.28
CA ASN A 27 13.72 8.45 3.01
C ASN A 27 12.26 8.35 2.51
N THR A 28 12.08 8.25 1.19
CA THR A 28 10.75 8.23 0.55
C THR A 28 9.87 7.09 1.09
N ASN A 29 10.45 5.91 1.32
CA ASN A 29 9.70 4.76 1.82
C ASN A 29 9.14 4.99 3.23
N PHE A 30 9.93 5.64 4.09
CA PHE A 30 9.52 5.97 5.45
C PHE A 30 8.46 7.06 5.43
N VAL A 31 8.65 8.12 4.63
CA VAL A 31 7.65 9.19 4.47
C VAL A 31 6.33 8.63 3.95
N GLU A 32 6.34 7.72 2.97
CA GLU A 32 5.14 7.04 2.48
C GLU A 32 4.50 6.15 3.57
N GLY A 33 5.31 5.43 4.34
CA GLY A 33 4.86 4.63 5.48
C GLY A 33 4.17 5.48 6.54
N PHE A 34 4.78 6.61 6.92
CA PHE A 34 4.22 7.58 7.83
C PHE A 34 2.93 8.18 7.28
N ASN A 35 2.91 8.66 6.03
CA ASN A 35 1.70 9.21 5.41
C ASN A 35 0.54 8.20 5.37
N ARG A 36 0.84 6.92 5.18
CA ARG A 36 -0.18 5.86 5.22
C ARG A 36 -0.71 5.64 6.64
N SER A 37 0.17 5.69 7.65
CA SER A 37 -0.22 5.65 9.06
C SER A 37 -1.07 6.87 9.41
N LEU A 38 -0.62 8.07 9.02
CA LEU A 38 -1.30 9.33 9.27
C LEU A 38 -2.70 9.36 8.65
N ARG A 39 -2.90 8.86 7.43
CA ARG A 39 -4.23 8.77 6.81
C ARG A 39 -5.19 7.82 7.54
N ARG A 40 -4.67 6.79 8.23
CA ARG A 40 -5.49 5.91 9.08
C ARG A 40 -5.81 6.58 10.41
N SER A 41 -4.84 7.28 10.98
CA SER A 41 -4.98 8.02 12.23
C SER A 41 -5.67 9.36 12.08
N LEU A 42 -5.80 9.91 10.88
CA LEU A 42 -6.51 11.16 10.55
C LEU A 42 -7.22 10.99 9.20
N PRO A 43 -8.34 10.24 9.16
CA PRO A 43 -9.16 10.11 7.96
C PRO A 43 -9.69 11.48 7.50
N SER A 44 -9.69 11.73 6.19
CA SER A 44 -10.14 13.01 5.63
C SER A 44 -11.63 13.29 5.80
N ASN A 45 -12.41 12.27 6.11
CA ASN A 45 -13.86 12.36 6.34
C ASN A 45 -14.24 12.63 7.80
N VAL A 46 -13.27 12.77 8.71
CA VAL A 46 -13.53 13.01 10.14
C VAL A 46 -12.63 14.13 10.68
N THR A 47 -13.23 15.08 11.39
CA THR A 47 -12.53 16.25 11.93
C THR A 47 -12.12 16.03 13.38
N PHE A 48 -10.83 16.16 13.69
CA PHE A 48 -10.25 15.93 15.03
C PHE A 48 -9.72 17.21 15.69
N LYS A 49 -10.54 18.27 15.81
CA LYS A 49 -10.05 19.60 16.23
C LYS A 49 -9.22 19.61 17.53
N LYS A 50 -9.62 18.86 18.55
CA LYS A 50 -8.98 18.87 19.88
C LYS A 50 -7.79 17.91 20.01
N ASN A 51 -7.77 16.81 19.25
CA ASN A 51 -6.81 15.72 19.42
C ASN A 51 -6.01 15.39 18.14
N MET A 52 -6.10 16.20 17.09
CA MET A 52 -5.39 15.97 15.83
C MET A 52 -3.89 15.79 16.04
N SER A 53 -3.26 16.67 16.83
CA SER A 53 -1.83 16.61 17.13
C SER A 53 -1.44 15.29 17.80
N GLY A 54 -2.15 14.90 18.86
CA GLY A 54 -1.91 13.64 19.57
C GLY A 54 -2.06 12.42 18.64
N ARG A 55 -3.06 12.41 17.76
CA ARG A 55 -3.26 11.32 16.79
C ARG A 55 -2.14 11.28 15.74
N ALA A 56 -1.63 12.42 15.30
CA ALA A 56 -0.50 12.50 14.39
C ALA A 56 0.80 12.00 15.05
N HIS A 57 1.07 12.40 16.29
CA HIS A 57 2.24 11.93 17.05
C HIS A 57 2.17 10.43 17.34
N ALA A 58 1.00 9.91 17.74
CA ALA A 58 0.79 8.48 17.92
C ALA A 58 1.02 7.70 16.62
N ALA A 59 0.61 8.24 15.47
CA ALA A 59 0.87 7.64 14.17
C ALA A 59 2.37 7.57 13.85
N ALA A 60 3.12 8.63 14.17
CA ALA A 60 4.58 8.66 14.01
C ALA A 60 5.26 7.64 14.92
N HIS A 61 4.89 7.61 16.20
CA HIS A 61 5.44 6.70 17.19
C HIS A 61 5.21 5.23 16.79
N SER A 62 3.99 4.91 16.35
CA SER A 62 3.63 3.57 15.88
C SER A 62 4.45 3.09 14.68
N VAL A 63 4.83 3.99 13.76
CA VAL A 63 5.67 3.63 12.60
C VAL A 63 7.10 3.31 13.02
N ASN A 64 7.62 4.02 14.04
CA ASN A 64 8.96 3.82 14.56
C ASN A 64 9.09 2.55 15.42
N TYR A 65 8.21 2.38 16.40
CA TYR A 65 8.30 1.32 17.41
C TYR A 65 7.47 0.07 17.08
N GLY A 66 6.54 0.20 16.13
CA GLY A 66 5.54 -0.82 15.83
C GLY A 66 4.25 -0.60 16.63
N PRO A 67 3.13 -1.16 16.16
CA PRO A 67 1.80 -0.87 16.69
C PRO A 67 1.57 -1.34 18.12
N GLY A 68 2.12 -2.49 18.52
CA GLY A 68 1.87 -3.05 19.85
C GLY A 68 2.71 -2.36 20.94
N GLU A 69 4.03 -2.27 20.73
CA GLU A 69 4.93 -1.63 21.69
C GLU A 69 4.63 -0.14 21.84
N SER A 70 4.29 0.54 20.74
CA SER A 70 3.92 1.96 20.80
C SER A 70 2.75 2.22 21.74
N ILE A 71 1.77 1.33 21.83
CA ILE A 71 0.62 1.54 22.72
C ILE A 71 1.04 1.29 24.17
N LEU A 72 1.80 0.22 24.42
CA LEU A 72 2.31 -0.10 25.76
C LEU A 72 3.17 1.04 26.32
N GLU A 73 4.09 1.57 25.52
CA GLU A 73 5.00 2.64 25.92
C GLU A 73 4.27 3.97 26.16
N LEU A 74 3.31 4.32 25.30
CA LEU A 74 2.49 5.52 25.51
C LEU A 74 1.59 5.41 26.75
N CYS A 75 1.01 4.23 27.00
CA CYS A 75 0.25 3.96 28.22
C CYS A 75 1.11 4.08 29.48
N SER A 76 2.34 3.54 29.42
CA SER A 76 3.29 3.62 30.52
C SER A 76 3.75 5.03 30.83
N ALA A 77 4.01 5.83 29.78
CA ALA A 77 4.35 7.24 29.91
C ALA A 77 3.23 8.08 30.54
N LEU A 78 1.97 7.64 30.42
CA LEU A 78 0.80 8.28 31.03
C LEU A 78 0.43 7.67 32.40
N HIS A 79 1.29 6.82 32.97
CA HIS A 79 1.02 6.07 34.20
C HIS A 79 -0.28 5.25 34.16
N CYS A 80 -0.68 4.84 32.96
CA CYS A 80 -1.87 4.04 32.68
C CYS A 80 -1.44 2.65 32.16
N ASP A 81 -0.54 1.99 32.88
CA ASP A 81 0.04 0.73 32.45
C ASP A 81 -1.02 -0.36 32.24
N ILE A 82 -0.89 -1.07 31.11
CA ILE A 82 -1.75 -2.21 30.83
C ILE A 82 -1.20 -3.41 31.63
N PRO A 83 -1.99 -4.01 32.55
CA PRO A 83 -1.48 -5.06 33.42
C PRO A 83 -0.98 -6.27 32.62
N VAL A 84 0.20 -6.74 33.00
CA VAL A 84 0.85 -7.89 32.35
C VAL A 84 -0.04 -9.12 32.50
N GLY A 85 -0.24 -9.84 31.39
CA GLY A 85 -1.07 -11.04 31.36
C GLY A 85 -2.56 -10.80 31.09
N SER A 86 -3.01 -9.54 31.11
CA SER A 86 -4.36 -9.17 30.66
C SER A 86 -4.60 -9.55 29.19
N SER A 87 -5.88 -9.70 28.82
CA SER A 87 -6.28 -9.98 27.45
C SER A 87 -5.79 -8.89 26.47
N ALA A 88 -5.89 -7.62 26.88
CA ALA A 88 -5.39 -6.48 26.12
C ALA A 88 -3.87 -6.55 25.90
N TYR A 89 -3.08 -6.83 26.95
CA TYR A 89 -1.63 -6.97 26.84
C TYR A 89 -1.24 -8.10 25.89
N LYS A 90 -1.89 -9.26 26.01
CA LYS A 90 -1.68 -10.42 25.11
C LYS A 90 -2.01 -10.07 23.66
N ALA A 91 -3.10 -9.34 23.42
CA ALA A 91 -3.49 -8.90 22.09
C ALA A 91 -2.43 -7.96 21.47
N LEU A 92 -1.96 -6.97 22.22
CA LEU A 92 -0.93 -6.03 21.77
C LEU A 92 0.39 -6.75 21.44
N LYS A 93 0.84 -7.70 22.28
CA LYS A 93 2.02 -8.52 21.98
C LYS A 93 1.83 -9.38 20.73
N ASN A 94 0.64 -9.94 20.50
CA ASN A 94 0.36 -10.69 19.29
C ASN A 94 0.39 -9.79 18.05
N ILE A 95 -0.20 -8.60 18.12
CA ILE A 95 -0.13 -7.61 17.05
C ILE A 95 1.33 -7.28 16.72
N GLN A 96 2.16 -7.01 17.73
CA GLN A 96 3.59 -6.74 17.53
C GLN A 96 4.31 -7.93 16.88
N LYS A 97 4.10 -9.15 17.40
CA LYS A 97 4.69 -10.37 16.83
C LYS A 97 4.32 -10.53 15.36
N THR A 98 3.05 -10.34 15.01
CA THR A 98 2.61 -10.43 13.61
C THR A 98 3.25 -9.36 12.72
N ASP A 99 3.39 -8.12 13.19
CA ASP A 99 4.07 -7.05 12.46
C ASP A 99 5.55 -7.40 12.19
N ILE A 100 6.26 -7.86 13.22
CA ILE A 100 7.66 -8.29 13.08
C ILE A 100 7.79 -9.44 12.08
N LEU A 101 6.95 -10.47 12.19
CA LEU A 101 6.94 -11.61 11.27
C LEU A 101 6.68 -11.16 9.83
N GLN A 102 5.70 -10.27 9.62
CA GLN A 102 5.40 -9.74 8.29
C GLN A 102 6.56 -8.90 7.74
N LYS A 103 7.22 -8.08 8.57
CA LYS A 103 8.41 -7.31 8.18
C LYS A 103 9.54 -8.23 7.75
N LYS A 104 9.87 -9.25 8.56
CA LYS A 104 10.89 -10.26 8.23
C LYS A 104 10.56 -11.01 6.94
N HIS A 105 9.33 -11.48 6.80
CA HIS A 105 8.87 -12.16 5.59
C HIS A 105 9.02 -11.27 4.35
N LYS A 106 8.64 -9.98 4.43
CA LYS A 106 8.79 -9.03 3.32
C LYS A 106 10.24 -8.73 2.94
N GLN A 107 11.17 -8.90 3.88
CA GLN A 107 12.61 -8.70 3.64
C GLN A 107 13.28 -9.94 3.03
N SER A 108 12.68 -11.12 3.17
CA SER A 108 13.20 -12.39 2.63
C SER A 108 13.40 -12.35 1.11
N VAL A 109 14.41 -13.09 0.65
CA VAL A 109 14.73 -13.19 -0.79
C VAL A 109 13.57 -13.84 -1.55
N ASN A 110 13.02 -14.94 -1.03
CA ASN A 110 11.91 -15.66 -1.64
C ASN A 110 10.70 -14.75 -1.89
N TYR A 111 10.34 -13.91 -0.91
CA TYR A 111 9.26 -12.94 -1.08
C TYR A 111 9.56 -11.90 -2.16
N LYS A 112 10.81 -11.42 -2.25
CA LYS A 112 11.23 -10.45 -3.27
C LYS A 112 11.19 -11.07 -4.68
N VAL A 113 11.65 -12.31 -4.83
CA VAL A 113 11.59 -13.08 -6.08
C VAL A 113 10.13 -13.28 -6.50
N PHE A 114 9.31 -13.82 -5.61
CA PHE A 114 7.87 -14.01 -5.84
C PHE A 114 7.17 -12.70 -6.24
N ARG A 115 7.49 -11.58 -5.56
CA ARG A 115 6.94 -10.27 -5.89
C ARG A 115 7.34 -9.81 -7.29
N SER A 116 8.59 -10.05 -7.70
CA SER A 116 9.09 -9.73 -9.04
C SER A 116 8.35 -10.53 -10.10
N GLU A 117 8.26 -11.85 -9.93
CA GLU A 117 7.55 -12.74 -10.84
C GLU A 117 6.08 -12.37 -11.00
N LYS A 118 5.39 -12.11 -9.88
CA LYS A 118 3.99 -11.69 -9.90
C LYS A 118 3.82 -10.38 -10.67
N ARG A 119 4.76 -9.44 -10.54
CA ARG A 119 4.75 -8.18 -11.27
C ARG A 119 4.98 -8.39 -12.76
N CYS A 120 5.91 -9.26 -13.15
CA CYS A 120 6.10 -9.64 -14.57
C CYS A 120 4.84 -10.26 -15.17
N LYS A 121 4.17 -11.16 -14.43
CA LYS A 121 2.90 -11.76 -14.86
C LYS A 121 1.81 -10.70 -15.06
N LEU A 122 1.70 -9.73 -14.15
CA LEU A 122 0.74 -8.63 -14.26
C LEU A 122 1.02 -7.71 -15.45
N TYR A 123 2.29 -7.40 -15.74
CA TYR A 123 2.63 -6.60 -16.93
C TYR A 123 2.29 -7.33 -18.23
N LYS A 124 2.60 -8.63 -18.33
CA LYS A 124 2.21 -9.44 -19.49
C LYS A 124 0.69 -9.47 -19.69
N LEU A 125 -0.08 -9.55 -18.61
CA LEU A 125 -1.54 -9.47 -18.68
C LEU A 125 -2.01 -8.08 -19.11
N TYR A 126 -1.38 -7.02 -18.61
CA TYR A 126 -1.69 -5.65 -18.98
C TYR A 126 -1.41 -5.38 -20.46
N GLU A 127 -0.26 -5.83 -20.98
CA GLU A 127 0.12 -5.72 -22.39
C GLU A 127 -0.92 -6.40 -23.28
N LYS A 128 -1.27 -7.65 -22.99
CA LYS A 128 -2.35 -8.37 -23.69
C LYS A 128 -3.68 -7.63 -23.66
N LEU A 129 -4.07 -7.11 -22.50
CA LEU A 129 -5.31 -6.32 -22.39
C LEU A 129 -5.22 -5.02 -23.20
N SER A 130 -4.07 -4.35 -23.18
CA SER A 130 -3.87 -3.12 -23.96
C SER A 130 -3.89 -3.39 -25.46
N GLU A 131 -3.33 -4.51 -25.91
CA GLU A 131 -3.38 -4.98 -27.31
C GLU A 131 -4.82 -5.26 -27.73
N ILE A 132 -5.61 -5.95 -26.90
CA ILE A 132 -7.03 -6.20 -27.16
C ILE A 132 -7.80 -4.88 -27.27
N ILE A 133 -7.63 -3.97 -26.31
CA ILE A 133 -8.31 -2.67 -26.32
C ILE A 133 -7.90 -1.85 -27.56
N GLN A 134 -6.61 -1.88 -27.93
CA GLN A 134 -6.11 -1.17 -29.10
C GLN A 134 -6.64 -1.79 -30.39
N TYR A 135 -6.69 -3.12 -30.48
CA TYR A 135 -7.27 -3.85 -31.60
C TYR A 135 -8.76 -3.54 -31.76
N GLU A 136 -9.54 -3.59 -30.67
CA GLU A 136 -10.96 -3.23 -30.65
C GLU A 136 -11.18 -1.78 -31.09
N LYS A 137 -10.39 -0.83 -30.58
CA LYS A 137 -10.43 0.58 -31.02
C LYS A 137 -10.09 0.72 -32.50
N ASN A 138 -9.06 0.02 -32.99
CA ASN A 138 -8.67 0.05 -34.40
C ASN A 138 -9.74 -0.59 -35.30
N MET A 139 -10.48 -1.59 -34.82
CA MET A 139 -11.61 -2.18 -35.53
C MET A 139 -12.82 -1.26 -35.57
N LEU A 140 -13.10 -0.53 -34.48
CA LEU A 140 -14.15 0.50 -34.43
C LEU A 140 -13.83 1.70 -35.35
N MET A 141 -12.56 2.10 -35.47
CA MET A 141 -12.15 3.19 -36.37
C MET A 141 -12.17 2.83 -37.86
N LYS A 142 -12.20 1.52 -38.21
CA LYS A 142 -12.39 1.05 -39.59
C LYS A 142 -13.86 0.91 -39.99
N ALA A 143 -14.77 0.87 -39.01
CA ALA A 143 -16.19 0.62 -39.23
C ALA A 143 -16.99 1.87 -39.65
N ASP A 144 -16.36 3.05 -39.79
CA ASP A 144 -17.06 4.25 -40.27
C ASP A 144 -16.24 5.07 -41.28
N ARG A 145 -16.34 4.67 -42.54
CA ARG A 145 -16.46 5.63 -43.66
C ARG A 145 -17.82 5.53 -44.35
N GLY A 146 -18.83 5.06 -43.62
CA GLY A 146 -20.21 5.12 -44.11
C GLY A 146 -21.11 4.10 -43.45
N MET A 147 -21.61 4.38 -42.24
CA MET A 147 -23.02 4.19 -41.92
C MET A 147 -23.32 4.84 -40.57
N LYS A 148 -24.21 5.84 -40.58
CA LYS A 148 -24.82 6.41 -39.37
C LYS A 148 -25.45 5.27 -38.56
N SER A 149 -24.76 4.80 -37.52
CA SER A 149 -25.28 3.78 -36.62
C SER A 149 -25.76 4.42 -35.31
N SER A 150 -26.99 4.07 -34.93
CA SER A 150 -27.72 4.54 -33.77
C SER A 150 -26.92 4.37 -32.47
N LYS A 151 -26.89 5.41 -31.63
CA LYS A 151 -26.32 5.40 -30.27
C LYS A 151 -26.76 4.16 -29.49
N SER A 152 -25.88 3.17 -29.37
CA SER A 152 -26.03 2.10 -28.38
C SER A 152 -25.68 2.65 -27.00
N LYS A 153 -26.54 2.40 -26.02
CA LYS A 153 -26.36 2.84 -24.64
C LYS A 153 -25.09 2.17 -24.10
N HIS A 154 -24.14 2.97 -23.64
CA HIS A 154 -22.92 2.53 -22.98
C HIS A 154 -23.31 1.68 -21.76
N GLU A 155 -23.17 0.36 -21.84
CA GLU A 155 -23.34 -0.50 -20.68
C GLU A 155 -22.09 -0.42 -19.80
N ASP A 156 -22.34 -0.17 -18.51
CA ASP A 156 -21.32 0.16 -17.53
C ASP A 156 -20.34 -1.00 -17.23
N HIS A 157 -19.11 -0.56 -16.99
CA HIS A 157 -17.95 -1.20 -16.36
C HIS A 157 -18.13 -2.61 -15.74
N PRO A 158 -17.14 -3.52 -15.86
CA PRO A 158 -17.17 -4.92 -15.38
C PRO A 158 -17.49 -5.15 -13.89
N TYR A 159 -17.56 -4.09 -13.06
CA TYR A 159 -17.97 -4.19 -11.66
C TYR A 159 -19.48 -4.45 -11.46
N VAL A 160 -20.33 -4.20 -12.46
CA VAL A 160 -21.80 -4.36 -12.33
C VAL A 160 -22.25 -5.81 -12.48
N LYS A 161 -21.54 -6.63 -13.28
CA LYS A 161 -21.93 -8.02 -13.58
C LYS A 161 -21.88 -8.95 -12.34
N ASN A 162 -20.95 -8.70 -11.42
CA ASN A 162 -20.75 -9.56 -10.24
C ASN A 162 -21.84 -9.41 -9.15
N LYS A 163 -22.66 -8.35 -9.18
CA LYS A 163 -23.77 -8.18 -8.22
C LYS A 163 -25.01 -9.00 -8.58
N LYS A 164 -25.26 -9.27 -9.87
CA LYS A 164 -26.43 -10.05 -10.31
C LYS A 164 -26.27 -11.54 -10.04
N GLN A 165 -25.07 -12.11 -10.21
CA GLN A 165 -24.82 -13.53 -9.97
C GLN A 165 -24.97 -13.93 -8.50
N LYS A 166 -24.59 -13.06 -7.55
CA LYS A 166 -24.77 -13.33 -6.11
C LYS A 166 -26.22 -13.36 -5.63
N LYS A 167 -27.16 -12.73 -6.33
CA LYS A 167 -28.60 -12.80 -5.94
C LYS A 167 -29.26 -14.11 -6.34
N ILE A 168 -28.71 -14.83 -7.31
CA ILE A 168 -29.29 -16.08 -7.83
C ILE A 168 -28.83 -17.28 -6.99
N SER A 169 -27.62 -17.25 -6.41
CA SER A 169 -27.10 -18.39 -5.63
C SER A 169 -27.57 -18.46 -4.17
N ILE A 170 -28.34 -17.49 -3.68
CA ILE A 170 -28.82 -17.43 -2.28
C ILE A 170 -30.27 -17.99 -2.17
N ARG A 171 -30.88 -18.40 -3.28
CA ARG A 171 -32.17 -19.10 -3.29
C ARG A 171 -32.00 -20.54 -3.78
N LYS A 172 -31.46 -21.40 -2.93
CA LYS A 172 -31.73 -22.84 -2.89
C LYS A 172 -31.59 -23.31 -1.46
#